data_AF-A0A229RSF3-F1
#
_entry.id   AF-A0A229RSF3-F1
#
_cell.length_a   1.000
_cell.length_b   1.000
_cell.length_c   1.000
_cell.angle_alpha   90.00
_cell.angle_beta   90.00
_cell.angle_gamma   90.00
#
_symmetry.space_group_name_H-M   'P 1'
#
loop_
_entity.id
_entity.type
_entity.pdbx_description
1 polymer ?
#
loop_
_entity_poly.entity_id
_entity_poly.type
_entity_poly.pdbx_seq_one_letter_code
_entity_poly.pdbx_strand_id
1 'polypeptide(L)'
;MGNVKRWPVLAGVGVVVTAAAWWIVDEMPSVDDTVAREALPPIDEHLRALAGSGGAEIRWVCTQKVIETRTDGDQVRVGLVANCDEVAKEGDGLVTRGGFRRQPMVYRVERTPGGYRVIDRKIAEGGAGYSRSVKAMFSWVGARRVIDGASPDDPGTVSRAAFGLP
;
A
#
# COMPACT_ATOMS: atom_id res chain seq x y z
N MET A 1 -13.45 18.71 72.84
CA MET A 1 -12.53 17.70 72.25
C MET A 1 -13.34 16.63 71.53
N GLY A 2 -12.92 16.23 70.33
CA GLY A 2 -13.29 14.93 69.72
C GLY A 2 -14.24 14.96 68.51
N ASN A 3 -13.67 15.08 67.31
CA ASN A 3 -14.29 14.79 66.01
C ASN A 3 -14.66 13.30 65.87
N VAL A 4 -15.78 12.97 65.20
CA VAL A 4 -15.81 11.84 64.26
C VAL A 4 -16.76 12.07 63.09
N LYS A 5 -16.16 12.25 61.91
CA LYS A 5 -16.75 12.21 60.57
C LYS A 5 -17.22 10.79 60.25
N ARG A 6 -18.46 10.62 59.79
CA ARG A 6 -18.91 9.45 59.01
C ARG A 6 -19.95 9.87 57.98
N TRP A 7 -19.48 10.11 56.75
CA TRP A 7 -20.33 10.13 55.56
C TRP A 7 -20.48 8.70 55.03
N PRO A 8 -21.71 8.23 54.72
CA PRO A 8 -21.88 7.05 53.90
C PRO A 8 -21.68 7.45 52.43
N VAL A 9 -20.59 6.96 51.85
CA VAL A 9 -20.45 6.78 50.40
C VAL A 9 -21.08 5.43 50.05
N LEU A 10 -21.64 5.34 48.85
CA LEU A 10 -21.87 4.18 47.97
C LEU A 10 -23.30 4.29 47.40
N ALA A 11 -23.61 3.97 46.16
CA ALA A 11 -22.87 3.65 44.94
C ALA A 11 -23.97 3.43 43.90
N GLY A 12 -23.82 3.92 42.67
CA GLY A 12 -24.84 3.71 41.66
C GLY A 12 -24.54 4.44 40.37
N VAL A 13 -23.33 4.24 39.83
CA VAL A 13 -23.01 4.62 38.46
C VAL A 13 -23.82 3.71 37.55
N GLY A 14 -24.97 4.20 37.08
CA GLY A 14 -25.70 3.58 35.98
C GLY A 14 -24.86 3.69 34.71
N VAL A 15 -24.14 2.62 34.38
CA VAL A 15 -23.49 2.49 33.06
C VAL A 15 -24.61 2.30 32.05
N VAL A 16 -25.01 3.39 31.39
CA VAL A 16 -25.77 3.31 30.16
C VAL A 16 -24.81 2.79 29.10
N VAL A 17 -24.83 1.47 28.86
CA VAL A 17 -24.17 0.87 27.71
C VAL A 17 -24.97 1.32 26.50
N THR A 18 -24.61 2.47 25.93
CA THR A 18 -25.19 2.94 24.69
C THR A 18 -24.81 1.94 23.60
N ALA A 19 -25.84 1.38 22.96
CA ALA A 19 -25.77 0.49 21.80
C ALA A 19 -25.24 1.20 20.53
N ALA A 20 -24.20 2.01 20.67
CA ALA A 20 -23.56 2.78 19.59
C ALA A 20 -22.32 2.08 19.01
N ALA A 21 -21.99 0.87 19.48
CA ALA A 21 -20.78 0.17 19.08
C ALA A 21 -20.87 -0.55 17.72
N TRP A 22 -22.06 -0.69 17.12
CA TRP A 22 -22.23 -1.50 15.90
C TRP A 22 -22.14 -0.70 14.59
N TRP A 23 -22.10 0.64 14.65
CA TRP A 23 -22.02 1.50 13.46
C TRP A 23 -20.62 2.11 13.22
N ILE A 24 -19.64 1.79 14.06
CA ILE A 24 -18.24 2.27 13.94
C ILE A 24 -17.33 1.19 13.32
N VAL A 25 -17.88 0.01 12.98
CA VAL A 25 -17.15 -1.09 12.32
C VAL A 25 -17.36 -1.08 10.81
N ASP A 26 -17.79 0.05 10.24
CA ASP A 26 -17.90 0.18 8.80
C ASP A 26 -16.53 0.57 8.20
N GLU A 27 -16.00 -0.38 7.43
CA GLU A 27 -14.97 -0.20 6.42
C GLU A 27 -13.54 0.10 6.87
N MET A 28 -12.92 -0.82 7.62
CA MET A 28 -11.47 -0.96 7.49
C MET A 28 -11.18 -1.33 6.02
N PRO A 29 -10.35 -0.58 5.29
CA PRO A 29 -9.97 -0.94 3.92
C PRO A 29 -9.19 -2.24 4.00
N SER A 30 -9.90 -3.33 3.74
CA SER A 30 -9.34 -4.64 3.56
C SER A 30 -8.66 -4.66 2.19
N VAL A 31 -7.60 -5.45 2.11
CA VAL A 31 -7.12 -5.91 0.82
C VAL A 31 -8.04 -7.08 0.46
N ASP A 32 -8.79 -6.94 -0.62
CA ASP A 32 -9.45 -8.07 -1.25
C ASP A 32 -8.35 -8.83 -2.00
N ASP A 33 -7.96 -9.99 -1.46
CA ASP A 33 -6.87 -10.80 -1.99
C ASP A 33 -7.14 -11.31 -3.40
N THR A 34 -8.40 -11.47 -3.80
CA THR A 34 -8.76 -11.90 -5.15
C THR A 34 -8.54 -10.76 -6.12
N VAL A 35 -9.07 -9.58 -5.79
CA VAL A 35 -8.89 -8.38 -6.60
C VAL A 35 -7.42 -7.99 -6.68
N ALA A 36 -6.68 -8.05 -5.57
CA ALA A 36 -5.25 -7.79 -5.56
C ALA A 36 -4.51 -8.77 -6.50
N ARG A 37 -4.76 -10.07 -6.39
CA ARG A 37 -4.09 -11.08 -7.22
C ARG A 37 -4.35 -10.90 -8.72
N GLU A 38 -5.57 -10.52 -9.09
CA GLU A 38 -5.95 -10.33 -10.49
C GLU A 38 -5.51 -8.96 -11.05
N ALA A 39 -5.44 -7.93 -10.21
CA ALA A 39 -5.04 -6.58 -10.62
C ALA A 39 -3.53 -6.35 -10.60
N LEU A 40 -2.76 -7.14 -9.82
CA LEU A 40 -1.30 -6.97 -9.73
C LEU A 40 -0.55 -7.22 -11.04
N PRO A 41 -0.85 -8.26 -11.86
CA PRO A 41 -0.15 -8.49 -13.12
C PRO A 41 -0.17 -7.29 -14.09
N PRO A 42 -1.34 -6.68 -14.43
CA PRO A 42 -1.36 -5.52 -15.32
C PRO A 42 -0.73 -4.27 -14.68
N ILE A 43 -0.77 -4.13 -13.34
CA ILE A 43 -0.06 -3.06 -12.62
C ILE A 43 1.45 -3.24 -12.73
N ASP A 44 1.96 -4.47 -12.57
CA ASP A 44 3.38 -4.78 -12.65
C ASP A 44 3.92 -4.55 -14.06
N GLU A 45 3.16 -4.95 -15.09
CA GLU A 45 3.49 -4.65 -16.48
C GLU A 45 3.54 -3.13 -16.73
N HIS A 46 2.56 -2.40 -16.21
CA HIS A 46 2.54 -0.94 -16.31
C HIS A 46 3.72 -0.29 -15.57
N LEU A 47 4.11 -0.79 -14.40
CA LEU A 47 5.30 -0.33 -13.67
C LEU A 47 6.59 -0.58 -14.45
N ARG A 48 6.73 -1.78 -15.03
CA ARG A 48 7.89 -2.14 -15.87
C ARG A 48 7.98 -1.28 -17.13
N ALA A 49 6.85 -0.90 -17.73
CA ALA A 49 6.82 -0.04 -18.91
C ALA A 49 7.30 1.41 -18.63
N LEU A 50 7.19 1.90 -17.39
CA LEU A 50 7.63 3.26 -17.02
C LEU A 50 9.13 3.43 -16.96
N ALA A 51 9.86 2.33 -16.81
CA ALA A 51 11.29 2.31 -16.67
C ALA A 51 12.05 2.91 -17.86
N GLY A 52 11.35 3.22 -18.95
CA GLY A 52 11.96 3.53 -20.22
C GLY A 52 12.61 2.29 -20.83
N SER A 53 12.88 2.36 -22.14
CA SER A 53 13.69 1.38 -22.83
C SER A 53 15.16 1.55 -22.41
N GLY A 54 15.52 1.09 -21.21
CA GLY A 54 16.92 0.80 -20.91
C GLY A 54 17.45 -0.13 -21.99
N GLY A 55 18.72 0.01 -22.38
CA GLY A 55 19.34 -0.90 -23.35
C GLY A 55 19.14 -2.37 -22.93
N ALA A 56 19.33 -3.34 -23.84
CA ALA A 56 19.04 -4.75 -23.58
C ALA A 56 19.67 -5.34 -22.29
N GLU A 57 20.71 -4.69 -21.76
CA GLU A 57 21.45 -5.02 -20.54
C GLU A 57 20.84 -4.45 -19.24
N ILE A 58 19.78 -3.63 -19.33
CA ILE A 58 19.12 -2.96 -18.20
C ILE A 58 17.72 -3.54 -18.00
N ARG A 59 17.41 -3.88 -16.75
CA ARG A 59 16.09 -4.37 -16.33
C ARG A 59 15.56 -3.52 -15.19
N TRP A 60 14.30 -3.15 -15.28
CA TRP A 60 13.58 -2.55 -14.17
C TRP A 60 12.95 -3.63 -13.32
N VAL A 61 13.39 -3.73 -12.08
CA VAL A 61 12.96 -4.77 -11.15
C VAL A 61 12.14 -4.11 -10.07
N CYS A 62 10.85 -4.47 -9.98
CA CYS A 62 9.92 -3.89 -9.03
C CYS A 62 9.39 -4.93 -8.05
N THR A 63 9.20 -4.50 -6.81
CA THR A 63 8.42 -5.21 -5.80
C THR A 63 7.34 -4.28 -5.29
N GLN A 64 6.20 -4.84 -4.91
CA GLN A 64 5.03 -4.07 -4.54
C GLN A 64 4.30 -4.72 -3.38
N LYS A 65 3.70 -3.87 -2.55
CA LYS A 65 2.85 -4.27 -1.43
C LYS A 65 1.53 -3.55 -1.51
N VAL A 66 0.46 -4.32 -1.69
CA VAL A 66 -0.91 -3.78 -1.67
C VAL A 66 -1.26 -3.37 -0.24
N ILE A 67 -1.81 -2.17 -0.10
CA ILE A 67 -2.18 -1.56 1.18
C ILE A 67 -3.69 -1.61 1.38
N GLU A 68 -4.44 -1.35 0.30
CA GLU A 68 -5.90 -1.32 0.29
C GLU A 68 -6.44 -1.56 -1.12
N THR A 69 -7.63 -2.14 -1.19
CA THR A 69 -8.44 -2.20 -2.41
C THR A 69 -9.81 -1.57 -2.11
N ARG A 70 -10.31 -0.73 -3.01
CA ARG A 70 -11.61 -0.06 -2.86
C ARG A 70 -12.37 -0.12 -4.18
N THR A 71 -13.49 -0.81 -4.19
CA THR A 71 -14.39 -0.90 -5.34
C THR A 71 -15.20 0.39 -5.49
N ASP A 72 -15.40 0.82 -6.72
CA ASP A 72 -16.17 1.99 -7.13
C ASP A 72 -16.90 1.66 -8.44
N GLY A 73 -18.07 1.04 -8.32
CA GLY A 73 -18.78 0.44 -9.46
C GLY A 73 -17.95 -0.65 -10.14
N ASP A 74 -17.73 -0.52 -11.46
CA ASP A 74 -16.92 -1.44 -12.26
C ASP A 74 -15.41 -1.19 -12.16
N GLN A 75 -15.01 -0.15 -11.42
CA GLN A 75 -13.63 0.21 -11.20
C GLN A 75 -13.18 -0.20 -9.80
N VAL A 76 -11.89 -0.45 -9.66
CA VAL A 76 -11.25 -0.69 -8.37
C VAL A 76 -10.07 0.26 -8.24
N ARG A 77 -9.99 0.93 -7.09
CA ARG A 77 -8.78 1.61 -6.63
C ARG A 77 -7.91 0.63 -5.87
N VAL A 78 -6.69 0.44 -6.33
CA VAL A 78 -5.66 -0.39 -5.69
C VAL A 78 -4.58 0.56 -5.16
N GLY A 79 -4.57 0.75 -3.84
CA GLY A 79 -3.52 1.49 -3.15
C GLY A 79 -2.36 0.58 -2.81
N LEU A 80 -1.14 0.94 -3.22
CA LEU A 80 0.05 0.13 -3.00
C LEU A 80 1.27 1.00 -2.69
N VAL A 81 2.31 0.37 -2.17
CA VAL A 81 3.66 0.93 -2.11
C VAL A 81 4.55 0.09 -3.02
N ALA A 82 5.45 0.72 -3.78
CA ALA A 82 6.39 0.03 -4.65
C ALA A 82 7.85 0.43 -4.36
N ASN A 83 8.75 -0.55 -4.49
CA ASN A 83 10.18 -0.34 -4.63
C ASN A 83 10.55 -0.78 -6.06
N CYS A 84 11.34 0.02 -6.76
CA CYS A 84 11.87 -0.41 -8.06
C CYS A 84 13.34 -0.01 -8.18
N ASP A 85 14.13 -0.87 -8.82
CA ASP A 85 15.52 -0.64 -9.14
C ASP A 85 15.76 -0.75 -10.65
N GLU A 86 16.58 0.17 -11.15
CA GLU A 86 17.28 0.03 -12.42
C GLU A 86 18.47 -0.89 -12.21
N VAL A 87 18.39 -2.12 -12.68
CA VAL A 87 19.46 -3.09 -12.53
C VAL A 87 20.13 -3.30 -13.86
N ALA A 88 21.45 -3.21 -13.89
CA ALA A 88 22.27 -3.51 -15.06
C ALA A 88 23.21 -4.68 -14.77
N LYS A 89 23.53 -5.46 -15.80
CA LYS A 89 24.62 -6.42 -15.71
C LYS A 89 25.96 -5.71 -15.93
N GLU A 90 26.92 -5.92 -15.03
CA GLU A 90 28.28 -5.41 -15.16
C GLU A 90 29.27 -6.51 -14.79
N GLY A 91 30.02 -7.00 -15.79
CA GLY A 91 30.85 -8.19 -15.66
C GLY A 91 30.04 -9.41 -15.22
N ASP A 92 30.45 -10.01 -14.11
CA ASP A 92 29.79 -11.16 -13.49
C ASP A 92 28.72 -10.78 -12.44
N GLY A 93 28.48 -9.49 -12.26
CA GLY A 93 27.61 -8.95 -11.22
C GLY A 93 26.37 -8.22 -11.75
N LEU A 94 25.45 -7.93 -10.82
CA LEU A 94 24.34 -7.00 -11.02
C LEU A 94 24.62 -5.73 -10.22
N VAL A 95 24.38 -4.58 -10.84
CA VAL A 95 24.56 -3.27 -10.22
C VAL A 95 23.28 -2.45 -10.33
N THR A 96 22.91 -1.76 -9.25
CA THR A 96 21.77 -0.84 -9.24
C THR A 96 22.24 0.55 -9.70
N ARG A 97 21.63 1.08 -10.76
CA ARG A 97 21.95 2.39 -11.36
C ARG A 97 21.03 3.52 -10.89
N GLY A 98 19.83 3.17 -10.45
CA GLY A 98 18.78 4.10 -10.07
C GLY A 98 17.56 3.37 -9.55
N GLY A 99 16.50 4.11 -9.24
CA GLY A 99 15.27 3.52 -8.72
C GLY A 99 14.53 4.43 -7.75
N PHE A 100 13.51 3.89 -7.13
CA PHE A 100 12.79 4.54 -6.04
C PHE A 100 12.46 3.53 -4.94
N ARG A 101 12.39 4.05 -3.72
CA ARG A 101 12.04 3.27 -2.52
C ARG A 101 10.78 3.83 -1.91
N ARG A 102 9.93 2.91 -1.44
CA ARG A 102 8.69 3.16 -0.71
C ARG A 102 7.84 4.23 -1.38
N GLN A 103 7.64 4.13 -2.69
CA GLN A 103 6.83 5.09 -3.44
C GLN A 103 5.35 4.70 -3.32
N PRO A 104 4.50 5.49 -2.64
CA PRO A 104 3.07 5.21 -2.57
C PRO A 104 2.41 5.57 -3.89
N MET A 105 1.51 4.71 -4.34
CA MET A 105 0.76 4.85 -5.58
C MET A 105 -0.67 4.37 -5.39
N VAL A 106 -1.60 4.96 -6.15
CA VAL A 106 -2.97 4.46 -6.29
C VAL A 106 -3.22 4.22 -7.76
N TYR A 107 -3.49 2.96 -8.10
CA TYR A 107 -3.94 2.56 -9.42
C TYR A 107 -5.45 2.53 -9.46
N ARG A 108 -6.04 3.00 -10.55
CA ARG A 108 -7.42 2.67 -10.90
C ARG A 108 -7.37 1.61 -11.98
N VAL A 109 -8.09 0.53 -11.74
CA VAL A 109 -8.25 -0.56 -12.68
C VAL A 109 -9.73 -0.76 -12.98
N GLU A 110 -10.03 -1.24 -14.17
CA GLU A 110 -11.38 -1.58 -14.61
C GLU A 110 -11.46 -3.08 -14.85
N ARG A 111 -12.58 -3.69 -14.44
CA ARG A 111 -12.81 -5.11 -14.70
C ARG A 111 -13.18 -5.34 -16.17
N THR A 112 -12.61 -6.38 -16.76
CA THR A 112 -12.80 -6.82 -18.13
C THR A 112 -13.07 -8.33 -18.15
N PRO A 113 -13.56 -8.91 -19.26
CA PRO A 113 -13.72 -10.36 -19.37
C PRO A 113 -12.42 -11.15 -19.17
N GLY A 114 -11.26 -10.53 -19.42
CA GLY A 114 -9.93 -11.14 -19.29
C GLY A 114 -9.20 -10.82 -17.98
N GLY A 115 -9.88 -10.24 -16.98
CA GLY A 115 -9.28 -9.78 -15.71
C GLY A 115 -9.34 -8.26 -15.57
N TYR A 116 -8.29 -7.64 -15.04
CA TYR A 116 -8.26 -6.19 -14.84
C TYR A 116 -7.40 -5.47 -15.88
N ARG A 117 -7.76 -4.22 -16.17
CA ARG A 117 -6.98 -3.31 -17.01
C ARG A 117 -6.69 -2.02 -16.27
N VAL A 118 -5.45 -1.53 -16.32
CA VAL A 118 -5.08 -0.23 -15.75
C VAL A 118 -5.70 0.89 -16.58
N ILE A 119 -6.38 1.82 -15.91
CA ILE A 119 -7.00 2.99 -16.56
C ILE A 119 -6.37 4.31 -16.12
N ASP A 120 -5.86 4.39 -14.90
CA ASP A 120 -5.26 5.59 -14.35
C ASP A 120 -4.30 5.23 -13.20
N ARG A 121 -3.36 6.12 -12.93
CA ARG A 121 -2.40 6.00 -11.83
C ARG A 121 -2.09 7.36 -11.24
N LYS A 122 -2.11 7.42 -9.90
CA LYS A 122 -1.59 8.55 -9.13
C LYS A 122 -0.40 8.11 -8.28
N ILE A 123 0.59 9.00 -8.17
CA ILE A 123 1.80 8.81 -7.38
C ILE A 123 1.82 9.86 -6.28
N ALA A 124 2.15 9.48 -5.06
CA ALA A 124 2.26 10.46 -3.98
C ALA A 124 3.48 11.36 -4.20
N GLU A 125 3.23 12.67 -4.20
CA GLU A 125 4.28 13.69 -4.25
C GLU A 125 5.23 13.52 -3.07
N GLY A 126 6.54 13.59 -3.29
CA GLY A 126 7.54 13.46 -2.21
C GLY A 126 7.62 12.06 -1.56
N GLY A 127 6.94 11.05 -2.11
CA GLY A 127 7.03 9.65 -1.66
C GLY A 127 6.37 9.38 -0.30
N ALA A 128 6.71 8.25 0.34
CA ALA A 128 6.08 7.82 1.60
C ALA A 128 6.31 8.78 2.79
N GLY A 129 7.33 9.64 2.71
CA GLY A 129 7.60 10.65 3.75
C GLY A 129 6.65 11.84 3.71
N TYR A 130 5.94 12.07 2.60
CA TYR A 130 5.10 13.25 2.46
C TYR A 130 3.64 12.98 2.85
N SER A 131 3.39 13.12 4.16
CA SER A 131 2.12 12.72 4.78
C SER A 131 0.87 13.38 4.17
N ARG A 132 0.95 14.59 3.60
CA ARG A 132 -0.21 15.27 3.00
C ARG A 132 -0.69 14.56 1.73
N SER A 133 0.19 14.29 0.77
CA SER A 133 -0.20 13.62 -0.48
C SER A 133 -0.70 12.20 -0.22
N VAL A 134 -0.02 11.47 0.67
CA VAL A 134 -0.45 10.12 1.10
C VAL A 134 -1.86 10.14 1.71
N LYS A 135 -2.13 11.07 2.64
CA LYS A 135 -3.48 11.20 3.26
C LYS A 135 -4.57 11.61 2.27
N ALA A 136 -4.24 12.25 1.16
CA ALA A 136 -5.21 12.61 0.12
C ALA A 136 -5.51 11.44 -0.84
N MET A 137 -4.59 10.50 -0.98
CA MET A 137 -4.70 9.38 -1.93
C MET A 137 -5.32 8.12 -1.30
N PHE A 138 -4.93 7.81 -0.08
CA PHE A 138 -5.34 6.60 0.64
C PHE A 138 -6.50 6.88 1.59
N SER A 139 -7.20 5.84 2.02
CA SER A 139 -8.06 5.94 3.20
C SER A 139 -7.25 6.35 4.44
N TRP A 140 -7.92 6.74 5.52
CA TRP A 140 -7.24 7.06 6.78
C TRP A 140 -6.38 5.89 7.30
N VAL A 141 -6.91 4.66 7.28
CA VAL A 141 -6.18 3.45 7.71
C VAL A 141 -5.04 3.12 6.75
N GLY A 142 -5.27 3.20 5.44
CA GLY A 142 -4.24 2.94 4.43
C GLY A 142 -3.10 3.96 4.50
N ALA A 143 -3.41 5.25 4.63
CA ALA A 143 -2.43 6.31 4.80
C ALA A 143 -1.57 6.08 6.04
N ARG A 144 -2.20 5.66 7.15
CA ARG A 144 -1.48 5.30 8.37
C ARG A 144 -0.51 4.14 8.14
N ARG A 145 -0.94 3.05 7.49
CA ARG A 145 -0.05 1.93 7.13
C ARG A 145 1.15 2.36 6.27
N VAL A 146 0.92 3.22 5.28
CA VAL A 146 1.99 3.74 4.41
C VAL A 146 3.00 4.57 5.20
N ILE A 147 2.50 5.52 6.01
CA ILE A 147 3.32 6.43 6.82
C ILE A 147 4.09 5.65 7.89
N ASP A 148 3.44 4.69 8.55
CA ASP A 148 3.99 3.90 9.66
C ASP A 148 5.05 2.89 9.22
N GLY A 149 5.32 2.73 7.92
CA GLY A 149 6.45 1.92 7.48
C GLY A 149 6.15 0.79 6.51
N ALA A 150 4.93 0.66 5.99
CA ALA A 150 4.64 -0.41 5.02
C ALA A 150 5.64 -0.35 3.85
N SER A 151 6.46 -1.39 3.76
CA SER A 151 7.48 -1.53 2.73
C SER A 151 7.24 -2.83 1.97
N PRO A 152 7.36 -2.79 0.63
CA PRO A 152 7.59 -3.98 -0.18
C PRO A 152 8.95 -4.60 0.16
N ASP A 153 9.14 -5.82 -0.32
CA ASP A 153 10.44 -6.51 -0.29
C ASP A 153 11.49 -5.70 -1.07
N ASP A 154 12.77 -6.00 -0.84
CA ASP A 154 13.86 -5.39 -1.59
C ASP A 154 13.92 -5.97 -3.02
N PRO A 155 13.84 -5.17 -4.10
CA PRO A 155 14.02 -5.64 -5.48
C PRO A 155 15.33 -6.41 -5.71
N GLY A 156 16.37 -6.17 -4.92
CA GLY A 156 17.63 -6.94 -4.97
C GLY A 156 17.43 -8.44 -4.76
N THR A 157 16.41 -8.84 -3.99
CA THR A 157 16.08 -10.25 -3.72
C THR A 157 15.54 -11.01 -4.95
N VAL A 158 14.94 -10.29 -5.90
CA VAL A 158 14.35 -10.85 -7.13
C VAL A 158 15.10 -10.46 -8.40
N SER A 159 16.13 -9.61 -8.27
CA SER A 159 16.91 -9.10 -9.41
C SER A 159 17.61 -10.21 -10.17
N ARG A 160 18.19 -11.21 -9.49
CA ARG A 160 18.86 -12.33 -10.16
C ARG A 160 17.90 -13.12 -11.06
N ALA A 161 16.71 -13.44 -10.55
CA ALA A 161 15.68 -14.11 -11.31
C ALA A 161 15.23 -13.30 -12.54
N ALA A 162 15.16 -11.97 -12.44
CA ALA A 162 14.82 -11.10 -13.56
C ALA A 162 15.86 -11.15 -14.71
N PHE A 163 17.10 -11.57 -14.43
CA PHE A 163 18.15 -11.82 -15.41
C PHE A 163 18.31 -13.31 -15.78
N GLY A 164 17.41 -14.18 -15.33
CA GLY A 164 17.51 -15.64 -15.56
C GLY A 164 18.70 -16.28 -14.83
N LEU A 165 19.20 -15.63 -13.78
CA LEU A 165 20.29 -16.13 -12.95
C LEU A 165 19.71 -16.94 -11.76
N PRO A 166 20.45 -17.96 -11.28
CA PRO A 166 20.04 -18.73 -10.10
C PRO A 166 20.07 -17.89 -8.83
#